data_AF-A0A957HBR3-F1
#
_entry.id   AF-A0A957HBR3-F1
#
_cell.length_a   1.000
_cell.length_b   1.000
_cell.length_c   1.000
_cell.angle_alpha   90.00
_cell.angle_beta   90.00
_cell.angle_gamma   90.00
#
_symmetry.space_group_name_H-M   'P 1'
#
loop_
_entity.id
_entity.type
_entity.pdbx_description
1 polymer ?
#
loop_
_entity_poly.entity_id
_entity_poly.type
_entity_poly.pdbx_seq_one_letter_code
_entity_poly.pdbx_strand_id
1 'polypeptide(L)'
;MKPETALSEIDRRAGLLDKSETQAPPAINEPPATDDNPRKVAFRESLITAAALSHKEFDPVRWAVPGILPEGVTLLAGAPKIGKSWLILDLALAIGLGGKALGTIDVQQGDAIYLALEDNDRRLKRRLSALLPDGTPQPERLTLATTAPRLDDGLIDVLEEWLDSAADPRLIVIDTLAKIRPGSDTRTPLYERDYAIGGALMRLSAQGVSVLVVHHTRKMESDDPLELVSGTLGLSGGVDGIMVLQRSRGAGDGQLYVTGRDIENEGNYALSFDNNRGAWGLLGPVEQQPGGDVQADILELLRDTPMPPAEIAKALDKNPSTVRVLVKRMVDNGLLEKRFDGKYQPVFTPSTPSTPFT
;
A
#
# COMPACT_ATOMS: atom_id res chain seq x y z
N MET A 1 18.73 -45.34 99.58
CA MET A 1 19.65 -45.94 98.59
C MET A 1 19.74 -44.97 97.42
N LYS A 2 20.92 -44.80 96.81
CA LYS A 2 21.18 -44.01 95.59
C LYS A 2 21.88 -44.95 94.57
N PRO A 3 22.00 -44.58 93.28
CA PRO A 3 21.50 -43.39 92.58
C PRO A 3 20.50 -43.86 91.48
N GLU A 4 20.33 -43.40 90.23
CA GLU A 4 20.65 -42.24 89.32
C GLU A 4 19.63 -42.38 88.14
N THR A 5 19.34 -41.54 87.13
CA THR A 5 19.63 -40.18 86.57
C THR A 5 18.29 -39.79 85.84
N ALA A 6 17.99 -38.69 85.14
CA ALA A 6 18.54 -37.38 84.73
C ALA A 6 17.30 -36.42 84.58
N LEU A 7 17.22 -35.19 84.03
CA LEU A 7 17.98 -34.27 83.16
C LEU A 7 18.11 -34.70 81.68
N SER A 8 17.56 -34.04 80.67
CA SER A 8 16.77 -32.79 80.51
C SER A 8 15.65 -33.05 79.45
N GLU A 9 14.72 -32.17 79.06
CA GLU A 9 14.80 -30.74 78.68
C GLU A 9 13.36 -30.19 78.43
N ILE A 10 13.23 -28.94 77.97
CA ILE A 10 11.96 -28.25 77.59
C ILE A 10 11.03 -27.89 78.76
N ASP A 11 11.38 -26.78 79.41
CA ASP A 11 10.42 -25.87 80.04
C ASP A 11 10.22 -24.63 79.12
N ARG A 12 9.18 -23.81 79.37
CA ARG A 12 8.76 -22.57 78.65
C ARG A 12 7.88 -22.76 77.39
N ARG A 13 6.57 -22.74 77.61
CA ARG A 13 5.61 -21.80 76.94
C ARG A 13 4.28 -21.87 77.71
N ALA A 14 4.08 -21.02 78.71
CA ALA A 14 3.60 -19.64 78.54
C ALA A 14 2.31 -19.60 77.72
N GLY A 15 1.17 -19.59 78.41
CA GLY A 15 -0.15 -19.51 77.78
C GLY A 15 -0.74 -18.10 77.81
N LEU A 16 -1.73 -17.89 76.95
CA LEU A 16 -2.79 -16.89 77.10
C LEU A 16 -4.00 -17.44 76.34
N LEU A 17 -5.20 -17.38 76.92
CA LEU A 17 -6.45 -17.65 76.20
C LEU A 17 -7.15 -16.33 75.89
N ASP A 18 -7.80 -16.31 74.74
CA ASP A 18 -8.05 -15.09 73.97
C ASP A 18 -9.26 -14.28 74.46
N LYS A 19 -9.26 -12.98 74.16
CA LYS A 19 -10.39 -12.07 74.36
C LYS A 19 -11.01 -11.72 73.01
N SER A 20 -12.25 -12.14 72.80
CA SER A 20 -13.01 -11.85 71.58
C SER A 20 -13.32 -10.35 71.43
N GLU A 21 -12.50 -9.62 70.70
CA GLU A 21 -12.87 -8.31 70.15
C GLU A 21 -13.73 -8.50 68.89
N THR A 22 -14.92 -7.90 68.87
CA THR A 22 -15.82 -7.98 67.71
C THR A 22 -15.37 -6.97 66.66
N GLN A 23 -14.40 -7.37 65.84
CA GLN A 23 -13.88 -6.54 64.76
C GLN A 23 -15.00 -6.22 63.74
N ALA A 24 -15.24 -4.94 63.50
CA ALA A 24 -16.20 -4.49 62.48
C ALA A 24 -15.75 -4.99 61.09
N PRO A 25 -16.69 -5.28 60.17
CA PRO A 25 -16.31 -5.65 58.80
C PRO A 25 -15.43 -4.53 58.19
N PRO A 26 -14.37 -4.89 57.44
CA PRO A 26 -13.51 -3.89 56.83
C PRO A 26 -14.34 -2.97 55.94
N ALA A 27 -14.02 -1.68 55.96
CA ALA A 27 -14.66 -0.71 55.08
C ALA A 27 -14.55 -1.22 53.64
N ILE A 28 -15.66 -1.16 52.90
CA ILE A 28 -15.66 -1.49 51.47
C ILE A 28 -14.62 -0.57 50.82
N ASN A 29 -13.58 -1.16 50.21
CA ASN A 29 -12.50 -0.39 49.60
C ASN A 29 -13.08 0.73 48.73
N GLU A 30 -12.57 1.94 48.90
CA GLU A 30 -12.81 3.01 47.94
C GLU A 30 -12.49 2.48 46.53
N PRO A 31 -13.32 2.76 45.51
CA PRO A 31 -13.00 2.33 44.16
C PRO A 31 -11.60 2.85 43.82
N PRO A 32 -10.70 1.99 43.30
CA PRO A 32 -9.30 2.37 43.13
C PRO A 32 -9.22 3.65 42.29
N ALA A 33 -8.39 4.59 42.76
CA ALA A 33 -8.20 5.89 42.12
C ALA A 33 -8.07 5.71 40.60
N THR A 34 -8.77 6.55 39.85
CA THR A 34 -8.96 6.32 38.42
C THR A 34 -7.62 6.13 37.72
N ASP A 35 -7.51 5.02 36.99
CA ASP A 35 -6.30 4.66 36.26
C ASP A 35 -6.27 5.51 34.99
N ASP A 36 -5.86 6.76 35.19
CA ASP A 36 -5.83 7.89 34.25
C ASP A 36 -4.75 7.74 33.17
N ASN A 37 -4.17 6.54 33.03
CA ASN A 37 -3.28 6.20 31.93
C ASN A 37 -4.00 6.46 30.59
N PRO A 38 -3.51 7.39 29.73
CA PRO A 38 -4.25 7.83 28.55
C PRO A 38 -4.61 6.69 27.59
N ARG A 39 -3.79 5.63 27.51
CA ARG A 39 -4.09 4.45 26.70
C ARG A 39 -5.26 3.63 27.25
N LYS A 40 -5.45 3.60 28.58
CA LYS A 40 -6.58 2.93 29.23
C LYS A 40 -7.84 3.79 29.20
N VAL A 41 -7.71 5.12 29.21
CA VAL A 41 -8.82 6.05 28.96
C VAL A 41 -9.32 5.86 27.52
N ALA A 42 -8.47 6.04 26.51
CA ALA A 42 -8.83 5.86 25.10
C ALA A 42 -9.33 4.43 24.76
N PHE A 43 -8.81 3.40 25.43
CA PHE A 43 -9.36 2.04 25.29
C PHE A 43 -10.79 1.91 25.84
N ARG A 44 -11.12 2.55 26.98
CA ARG A 44 -12.48 2.55 27.53
C ARG A 44 -13.43 3.36 26.65
N GLU A 45 -12.97 4.47 26.11
CA GLU A 45 -13.75 5.36 25.23
C GLU A 45 -14.02 4.76 23.85
N SER A 46 -13.15 3.86 23.35
CA SER A 46 -13.38 3.11 22.10
C SER A 46 -14.28 1.88 22.25
N LEU A 47 -14.75 1.54 23.46
CA LEU A 47 -15.70 0.44 23.67
C LEU A 47 -17.11 0.80 23.20
N ILE A 48 -17.46 0.35 21.99
CA ILE A 48 -18.82 0.43 21.44
C ILE A 48 -19.50 -0.94 21.45
N THR A 49 -20.80 -0.98 21.79
CA THR A 49 -21.59 -2.22 21.66
C THR A 49 -21.99 -2.43 20.20
N ALA A 50 -22.15 -3.68 19.75
CA ALA A 50 -22.56 -3.98 18.38
C ALA A 50 -23.89 -3.30 17.98
N ALA A 51 -24.82 -3.14 18.95
CA ALA A 51 -26.08 -2.42 18.73
C ALA A 51 -25.91 -0.90 18.58
N ALA A 52 -25.01 -0.28 19.37
CA ALA A 52 -24.67 1.13 19.18
C ALA A 52 -23.93 1.36 17.87
N LEU A 53 -23.05 0.43 17.48
CA LEU A 53 -22.33 0.46 16.20
C LEU A 53 -23.29 0.33 15.00
N SER A 54 -24.30 -0.53 15.06
CA SER A 54 -25.32 -0.67 13.99
C SER A 54 -26.26 0.53 13.84
N HIS A 55 -26.19 1.51 14.75
CA HIS A 55 -26.93 2.77 14.67
C HIS A 55 -26.00 3.99 14.56
N LYS A 56 -24.69 3.78 14.41
CA LYS A 56 -23.73 4.85 14.17
C LYS A 56 -23.69 5.18 12.68
N GLU A 57 -24.00 6.43 12.35
CA GLU A 57 -23.72 6.99 11.03
C GLU A 57 -22.22 7.34 10.94
N PHE A 58 -21.67 7.20 9.74
CA PHE A 58 -20.27 7.49 9.41
C PHE A 58 -20.23 8.40 8.18
N ASP A 59 -19.28 9.32 8.14
CA ASP A 59 -18.96 10.04 6.92
C ASP A 59 -18.47 9.05 5.83
N PRO A 60 -18.76 9.29 4.55
CA PRO A 60 -18.26 8.43 3.48
C PRO A 60 -16.74 8.53 3.36
N VAL A 61 -16.09 7.38 3.19
CA VAL A 61 -14.64 7.23 2.91
C VAL A 61 -14.18 8.33 1.95
N ARG A 62 -13.25 9.18 2.37
CA ARG A 62 -12.65 10.20 1.50
C ARG A 62 -11.67 9.51 0.54
N TRP A 63 -11.63 9.99 -0.70
CA TRP A 63 -10.74 9.46 -1.73
C TRP A 63 -9.82 10.57 -2.24
N ALA A 64 -8.52 10.30 -2.29
CA ALA A 64 -7.58 11.08 -3.11
C ALA A 64 -7.74 10.71 -4.60
N VAL A 65 -8.01 9.43 -4.91
CA VAL A 65 -8.34 8.96 -6.25
C VAL A 65 -9.47 7.92 -6.15
N PRO A 66 -10.73 8.25 -6.52
CA PRO A 66 -11.86 7.32 -6.40
C PRO A 66 -11.59 5.95 -7.02
N GLY A 67 -11.85 4.88 -6.25
CA GLY A 67 -11.64 3.49 -6.65
C GLY A 67 -10.18 2.99 -6.65
N ILE A 68 -9.19 3.87 -6.43
CA ILE A 68 -7.75 3.50 -6.47
C ILE A 68 -7.00 3.87 -5.18
N LEU A 69 -7.34 4.99 -4.55
CA LEU A 69 -6.63 5.53 -3.39
C LEU A 69 -7.63 6.18 -2.41
N PRO A 70 -8.16 5.41 -1.43
CA PRO A 70 -8.96 5.94 -0.32
C PRO A 70 -8.05 6.62 0.71
N GLU A 71 -8.65 7.20 1.74
CA GLU A 71 -7.99 7.51 3.01
C GLU A 71 -7.34 6.27 3.64
N GLY A 72 -6.44 6.47 4.61
CA GLY A 72 -5.61 5.39 5.16
C GLY A 72 -4.21 5.35 4.55
N VAL A 73 -3.39 4.39 5.00
CA VAL A 73 -2.01 4.22 4.50
C VAL A 73 -2.01 3.25 3.33
N THR A 74 -1.43 3.66 2.20
CA THR A 74 -1.30 2.83 0.99
C THR A 74 0.16 2.66 0.58
N LEU A 75 0.61 1.40 0.42
CA LEU A 75 1.97 1.07 0.01
C LEU A 75 2.07 0.87 -1.50
N LEU A 76 2.74 1.78 -2.22
CA LEU A 76 2.99 1.65 -3.66
C LEU A 76 4.34 0.95 -3.94
N ALA A 77 4.25 -0.34 -4.23
CA ALA A 77 5.36 -1.21 -4.58
C ALA A 77 5.62 -1.27 -6.10
N GLY A 78 6.74 -1.90 -6.45
CA GLY A 78 7.15 -2.16 -7.84
C GLY A 78 8.67 -1.97 -8.04
N ALA A 79 9.18 -2.42 -9.19
CA ALA A 79 10.61 -2.36 -9.49
C ALA A 79 11.15 -0.92 -9.63
N PRO A 80 12.48 -0.70 -9.53
CA PRO A 80 13.08 0.60 -9.78
C PRO A 80 12.96 1.05 -11.25
N LYS A 81 12.74 2.35 -11.46
CA LYS A 81 12.71 3.05 -12.77
C LYS A 81 11.54 2.71 -13.73
N ILE A 82 10.50 2.02 -13.29
CA ILE A 82 9.33 1.66 -14.13
C ILE A 82 8.30 2.80 -14.34
N GLY A 83 8.34 3.85 -13.51
CA GLY A 83 7.44 5.01 -13.60
C GLY A 83 6.65 5.39 -12.34
N LYS A 84 6.91 4.77 -11.17
CA LYS A 84 6.22 5.08 -9.89
C LYS A 84 6.22 6.58 -9.57
N SER A 85 7.39 7.21 -9.51
CA SER A 85 7.55 8.65 -9.24
C SER A 85 7.05 9.59 -10.36
N TRP A 86 6.54 9.04 -11.47
CA TRP A 86 5.78 9.79 -12.48
C TRP A 86 4.28 9.64 -12.25
N LEU A 87 3.81 8.40 -12.03
CA LEU A 87 2.44 8.09 -11.61
C LEU A 87 2.00 8.96 -10.43
N ILE A 88 2.80 8.98 -9.37
CA ILE A 88 2.39 9.69 -8.14
C ILE A 88 2.40 11.20 -8.32
N LEU A 89 3.33 11.74 -9.11
CA LEU A 89 3.37 13.17 -9.39
C LEU A 89 2.17 13.61 -10.26
N ASP A 90 1.74 12.75 -11.19
CA ASP A 90 0.52 12.95 -11.99
C ASP A 90 -0.75 12.95 -11.09
N LEU A 91 -0.86 11.99 -10.16
CA LEU A 91 -1.94 11.97 -9.16
C LEU A 91 -1.93 13.22 -8.27
N ALA A 92 -0.76 13.61 -7.74
CA ALA A 92 -0.62 14.77 -6.86
C ALA A 92 -0.90 16.11 -7.59
N LEU A 93 -0.54 16.22 -8.87
CA LEU A 93 -0.92 17.34 -9.72
C LEU A 93 -2.44 17.38 -9.98
N ALA A 94 -3.06 16.24 -10.28
CA ALA A 94 -4.49 16.15 -10.51
C ALA A 94 -5.30 16.54 -9.26
N ILE A 95 -4.84 16.17 -8.05
CA ILE A 95 -5.47 16.57 -6.78
C ILE A 95 -5.21 18.05 -6.46
N GLY A 96 -3.98 18.55 -6.63
CA GLY A 96 -3.66 19.95 -6.35
C GLY A 96 -4.40 20.95 -7.27
N LEU A 97 -4.72 20.55 -8.51
CA LEU A 97 -5.53 21.33 -9.45
C LEU A 97 -7.04 21.04 -9.35
N GLY A 98 -7.42 19.82 -8.96
CA GLY A 98 -8.69 19.23 -9.36
C GLY A 98 -8.69 18.86 -10.85
N GLY A 99 -9.53 17.88 -11.24
CA GLY A 99 -9.64 17.46 -12.63
C GLY A 99 -9.60 15.94 -12.78
N LYS A 100 -8.73 15.41 -13.64
CA LYS A 100 -8.69 13.97 -13.96
C LYS A 100 -7.34 13.31 -13.67
N ALA A 101 -7.35 12.40 -12.69
CA ALA A 101 -6.27 11.43 -12.47
C ALA A 101 -6.30 10.34 -13.54
N LEU A 102 -5.11 9.84 -13.95
CA LEU A 102 -4.96 8.81 -14.99
C LEU A 102 -5.73 9.14 -16.28
N GLY A 103 -5.86 10.44 -16.60
CA GLY A 103 -6.60 10.98 -17.74
C GLY A 103 -8.12 10.76 -17.74
N THR A 104 -8.68 10.08 -16.73
CA THR A 104 -10.08 9.58 -16.78
C THR A 104 -10.85 9.77 -15.47
N ILE A 105 -10.25 9.48 -14.32
CA ILE A 105 -10.92 9.45 -13.01
C ILE A 105 -11.04 10.87 -12.48
N ASP A 106 -12.25 11.37 -12.27
CA ASP A 106 -12.47 12.68 -11.68
C ASP A 106 -12.03 12.73 -10.21
N VAL A 107 -11.19 13.72 -9.89
CA VAL A 107 -10.68 13.97 -8.53
C VAL A 107 -11.05 15.38 -8.09
N GLN A 108 -11.44 15.49 -6.81
CA GLN A 108 -11.70 16.78 -6.17
C GLN A 108 -10.39 17.54 -5.99
N GLN A 109 -10.42 18.87 -6.09
CA GLN A 109 -9.28 19.68 -5.71
C GLN A 109 -9.07 19.60 -4.19
N GLY A 110 -7.84 19.43 -3.73
CA GLY A 110 -7.48 19.50 -2.32
C GLY A 110 -5.98 19.68 -2.10
N ASP A 111 -5.57 19.77 -0.84
CA ASP A 111 -4.19 20.00 -0.45
C ASP A 111 -3.39 18.69 -0.44
N ALA A 112 -2.22 18.74 -1.05
CA ALA A 112 -1.32 17.61 -1.18
C ALA A 112 0.13 18.01 -0.87
N ILE A 113 0.87 17.10 -0.23
CA ILE A 113 2.31 17.26 0.02
C ILE A 113 3.09 16.07 -0.57
N TYR A 114 4.13 16.37 -1.35
CA TYR A 114 4.98 15.37 -1.98
C TYR A 114 6.44 15.47 -1.50
N LEU A 115 6.83 14.50 -0.68
CA LEU A 115 8.21 14.28 -0.25
C LEU A 115 8.95 13.48 -1.35
N ALA A 116 9.55 14.18 -2.30
CA ALA A 116 10.31 13.66 -3.43
C ALA A 116 11.80 13.42 -3.06
N LEU A 117 12.02 12.56 -2.05
CA LEU A 117 13.28 12.38 -1.32
C LEU A 117 14.40 11.68 -2.11
N GLU A 118 14.12 11.14 -3.30
CA GLU A 118 15.13 10.68 -4.27
C GLU A 118 15.36 11.68 -5.42
N ASP A 119 14.61 12.78 -5.49
CA ASP A 119 14.69 13.76 -6.56
C ASP A 119 15.58 14.99 -6.24
N ASN A 120 15.52 16.04 -7.06
CA ASN A 120 16.02 17.39 -6.78
C ASN A 120 15.22 18.41 -7.60
N ASP A 121 15.21 19.66 -7.15
CA ASP A 121 14.31 20.72 -7.63
C ASP A 121 14.38 20.93 -9.14
N ARG A 122 15.58 20.85 -9.73
CA ARG A 122 15.79 20.96 -11.19
C ARG A 122 15.13 19.81 -11.97
N ARG A 123 15.24 18.58 -11.46
CA ARG A 123 14.59 17.41 -12.08
C ARG A 123 13.08 17.42 -11.82
N LEU A 124 12.64 17.78 -10.62
CA LEU A 124 11.23 17.86 -10.22
C LEU A 124 10.48 18.93 -11.02
N LYS A 125 11.02 20.15 -11.13
CA LYS A 125 10.53 21.22 -12.01
C LYS A 125 10.34 20.75 -13.45
N ARG A 126 11.30 20.00 -14.00
CA ARG A 126 11.20 19.44 -15.34
C ARG A 126 10.08 18.40 -15.48
N ARG A 127 9.76 17.62 -14.44
CA ARG A 127 8.63 16.67 -14.49
C ARG A 127 7.28 17.39 -14.42
N LEU A 128 7.14 18.37 -13.52
CA LEU A 128 5.96 19.24 -13.43
C LEU A 128 5.64 19.87 -14.79
N SER A 129 6.65 20.42 -15.47
CA SER A 129 6.54 21.03 -16.81
C SER A 129 6.35 20.03 -17.97
N ALA A 130 6.42 18.71 -17.74
CA ALA A 130 6.17 17.70 -18.77
C ALA A 130 4.77 17.06 -18.64
N LEU A 131 4.29 16.94 -17.40
CA LEU A 131 2.95 16.46 -17.10
C LEU A 131 1.89 17.52 -17.43
N LEU A 132 2.07 18.76 -17.00
CA LEU A 132 1.11 19.83 -17.25
C LEU A 132 1.13 20.30 -18.72
N PRO A 133 -0.05 20.52 -19.36
CA PRO A 133 -0.14 21.19 -20.65
C PRO A 133 0.42 22.62 -20.62
N ASP A 134 0.96 23.09 -21.75
CA ASP A 134 1.47 24.46 -21.89
C ASP A 134 0.44 25.52 -21.47
N GLY A 135 0.87 26.46 -20.63
CA GLY A 135 0.01 27.52 -20.08
C GLY A 135 -0.82 27.14 -18.84
N THR A 136 -0.82 25.88 -18.41
CA THR A 136 -1.47 25.48 -17.15
C THR A 136 -0.70 26.05 -15.95
N PRO A 137 -1.36 26.72 -14.98
CA PRO A 137 -0.68 27.17 -13.77
C PRO A 137 -0.20 25.98 -12.92
N GLN A 138 0.85 26.19 -12.12
CA GLN A 138 1.24 25.21 -11.10
C GLN A 138 0.21 25.25 -9.95
N PRO A 139 -0.22 24.10 -9.41
CA PRO A 139 -1.17 24.08 -8.30
C PRO A 139 -0.57 24.66 -7.01
N GLU A 140 -1.17 25.73 -6.49
CA GLU A 140 -0.79 26.33 -5.21
C GLU A 140 -1.02 25.38 -4.03
N ARG A 141 -1.96 24.44 -4.17
CA ARG A 141 -2.29 23.40 -3.19
C ARG A 141 -1.35 22.17 -3.20
N LEU A 142 -0.30 22.17 -4.02
CA LEU A 142 0.71 21.10 -4.05
C LEU A 142 2.04 21.55 -3.44
N THR A 143 2.25 21.19 -2.18
CA THR A 143 3.53 21.41 -1.48
C THR A 143 4.55 20.34 -1.90
N LEU A 144 5.79 20.75 -2.15
CA LEU A 144 6.87 19.86 -2.62
C LEU A 144 8.10 19.99 -1.73
N ALA A 145 8.69 18.85 -1.32
CA ALA A 145 9.93 18.83 -0.55
C ALA A 145 10.90 17.76 -1.08
N THR A 146 12.18 18.09 -1.19
CA THR A 146 13.25 17.17 -1.64
C THR A 146 14.09 16.61 -0.47
N THR A 147 13.78 17.03 0.76
CA THR A 147 14.31 16.54 2.04
C THR A 147 13.19 16.41 3.06
N ALA A 148 13.31 15.46 3.99
CA ALA A 148 12.43 15.32 5.14
C ALA A 148 13.20 14.63 6.29
N PRO A 149 12.73 14.74 7.55
CA PRO A 149 13.28 13.95 8.65
C PRO A 149 12.96 12.45 8.52
N ARG A 150 13.44 11.66 9.48
CA ARG A 150 13.04 10.25 9.63
C ARG A 150 11.87 10.08 10.60
N LEU A 151 11.25 8.90 10.56
CA LEU A 151 10.20 8.50 11.50
C LEU A 151 10.65 8.50 12.97
N ASP A 152 11.95 8.38 13.26
CA ASP A 152 12.55 8.49 14.59
C ASP A 152 13.16 9.87 14.88
N ASP A 153 12.91 10.86 14.02
CA ASP A 153 13.56 12.19 13.98
C ASP A 153 12.53 13.30 13.67
N GLY A 154 11.28 13.14 14.11
CA GLY A 154 10.22 14.16 14.03
C GLY A 154 9.41 14.22 12.73
N LEU A 155 9.54 13.26 11.80
CA LEU A 155 8.79 13.28 10.54
C LEU A 155 7.26 13.28 10.72
N ILE A 156 6.74 12.51 11.67
CA ILE A 156 5.29 12.43 11.91
C ILE A 156 4.79 13.78 12.41
N ASP A 157 5.51 14.40 13.35
CA ASP A 157 5.09 15.64 13.99
C ASP A 157 5.08 16.81 12.97
N VAL A 158 6.06 16.88 12.07
CA VAL A 158 6.08 17.84 10.94
C VAL A 158 4.97 17.60 9.91
N LEU A 159 4.49 16.37 9.76
CA LEU A 159 3.36 16.06 8.87
C LEU A 159 2.00 16.29 9.55
N GLU A 160 1.91 16.15 10.89
CA GLU A 160 0.76 16.60 11.68
C GLU A 160 0.68 18.14 11.69
N GLU A 161 1.79 18.86 11.82
CA GLU A 161 1.84 20.32 11.61
C GLU A 161 1.37 20.74 10.20
N TRP A 162 1.71 19.98 9.17
CA TRP A 162 1.22 20.25 7.81
C TRP A 162 -0.29 20.01 7.68
N LEU A 163 -0.80 18.90 8.23
CA LEU A 163 -2.23 18.57 8.24
C LEU A 163 -3.05 19.68 8.90
N ASP A 164 -2.64 20.12 10.09
CA ASP A 164 -3.31 21.19 10.85
C ASP A 164 -3.22 22.58 10.16
N SER A 165 -2.29 22.75 9.21
CA SER A 165 -2.15 23.96 8.38
C SER A 165 -2.95 23.93 7.07
N ALA A 166 -3.40 22.75 6.64
CA ALA A 166 -4.10 22.54 5.38
C ALA A 166 -5.59 22.88 5.47
N ALA A 167 -6.19 23.36 4.37
CA ALA A 167 -7.60 23.76 4.34
C ALA A 167 -8.53 22.63 3.88
N ASP A 168 -8.03 21.72 3.05
CA ASP A 168 -8.68 20.45 2.68
C ASP A 168 -7.59 19.39 2.39
N PRO A 169 -6.89 18.86 3.40
CA PRO A 169 -5.85 17.85 3.19
C PRO A 169 -6.44 16.59 2.57
N ARG A 170 -5.79 16.09 1.51
CA ARG A 170 -6.18 14.89 0.76
C ARG A 170 -5.08 13.85 0.61
N LEU A 171 -3.84 14.27 0.36
CA LEU A 171 -2.76 13.35 0.00
C LEU A 171 -1.39 13.73 0.60
N ILE A 172 -0.81 12.81 1.36
CA ILE A 172 0.61 12.82 1.75
C ILE A 172 1.35 11.77 0.90
N VAL A 173 2.43 12.15 0.22
CA VAL A 173 3.27 11.23 -0.57
C VAL A 173 4.69 11.14 0.00
N ILE A 174 5.20 9.91 0.13
CA ILE A 174 6.57 9.64 0.59
C ILE A 174 7.36 8.78 -0.41
N ASP A 175 8.18 9.42 -1.26
CA ASP A 175 9.00 8.78 -2.30
C ASP A 175 10.51 8.94 -2.00
N THR A 176 11.13 8.07 -1.20
CA THR A 176 10.71 6.70 -0.84
C THR A 176 10.75 6.42 0.65
N LEU A 177 10.08 5.32 1.05
CA LEU A 177 10.19 4.75 2.39
C LEU A 177 11.65 4.54 2.83
N ALA A 178 12.56 4.21 1.89
CA ALA A 178 13.96 3.98 2.19
C ALA A 178 14.69 5.22 2.75
N LYS A 179 14.14 6.44 2.55
CA LYS A 179 14.70 7.70 3.07
C LYS A 179 14.22 8.04 4.49
N ILE A 180 12.97 7.72 4.81
CA ILE A 180 12.34 8.05 6.10
C ILE A 180 12.49 6.96 7.18
N ARG A 181 12.98 5.78 6.81
CA ARG A 181 13.18 4.65 7.73
C ARG A 181 14.01 5.05 8.96
N PRO A 182 13.63 4.59 10.17
CA PRO A 182 14.41 4.81 11.38
C PRO A 182 15.87 4.37 11.27
N GLY A 183 16.70 4.92 12.15
CA GLY A 183 18.11 4.57 12.33
C GLY A 183 18.37 3.07 12.47
N SER A 184 19.64 2.68 12.35
CA SER A 184 20.05 1.28 12.29
C SER A 184 20.06 0.59 13.66
N ASP A 185 18.89 0.40 14.29
CA ASP A 185 18.77 -0.65 15.30
C ASP A 185 18.81 -2.02 14.62
N THR A 186 19.87 -2.78 14.92
CA THR A 186 20.08 -4.14 14.41
C THR A 186 19.56 -5.22 15.37
N ARG A 187 18.98 -4.84 16.52
CA ARG A 187 18.44 -5.78 17.52
C ARG A 187 17.00 -6.18 17.24
N THR A 188 16.14 -5.23 16.85
CA THR A 188 14.73 -5.50 16.54
C THR A 188 14.61 -6.22 15.18
N PRO A 189 13.87 -7.35 15.08
CA PRO A 189 13.65 -8.07 13.83
C PRO A 189 13.06 -7.19 12.73
N LEU A 190 13.50 -7.40 11.47
CA LEU A 190 13.08 -6.57 10.33
C LEU A 190 11.55 -6.53 10.15
N TYR A 191 10.86 -7.64 10.41
CA TYR A 191 9.39 -7.71 10.35
C TYR A 191 8.72 -6.75 11.35
N GLU A 192 9.16 -6.75 12.61
CA GLU A 192 8.63 -5.87 13.66
C GLU A 192 8.95 -4.40 13.38
N ARG A 193 10.16 -4.12 12.88
CA ARG A 193 10.56 -2.77 12.43
C ARG A 193 9.70 -2.27 11.26
N ASP A 194 9.35 -3.14 10.33
CA ASP A 194 8.50 -2.82 9.17
C ASP A 194 7.04 -2.63 9.58
N TYR A 195 6.53 -3.43 10.52
CA TYR A 195 5.17 -3.26 11.06
C TYR A 195 5.03 -1.97 11.88
N ALA A 196 6.04 -1.63 12.70
CA ALA A 196 6.07 -0.38 13.47
C ALA A 196 6.09 0.88 12.59
N ILE A 197 6.69 0.80 11.39
CA ILE A 197 6.64 1.88 10.39
C ILE A 197 5.20 2.12 9.92
N GLY A 198 4.45 1.05 9.62
CA GLY A 198 3.04 1.14 9.21
C GLY A 198 2.17 1.79 10.28
N GLY A 199 2.25 1.28 11.52
CA GLY A 199 1.52 1.85 12.66
C GLY A 199 1.89 3.30 13.01
N ALA A 200 3.12 3.74 12.71
CA ALA A 200 3.51 5.15 12.87
C ALA A 200 2.87 6.04 11.79
N LEU A 201 2.80 5.57 10.55
CA LEU A 201 2.17 6.29 9.43
C LEU A 201 0.65 6.36 9.55
N MET A 202 0.00 5.35 10.16
CA MET A 202 -1.45 5.32 10.42
C MET A 202 -1.95 6.46 11.31
N ARG A 203 -1.07 7.15 12.07
CA ARG A 203 -1.43 8.40 12.76
C ARG A 203 -1.92 9.48 11.80
N LEU A 204 -1.25 9.61 10.65
CA LEU A 204 -1.47 10.69 9.68
C LEU A 204 -2.79 10.54 8.90
N SER A 205 -3.31 9.32 8.76
CA SER A 205 -4.58 9.07 8.09
C SER A 205 -5.82 9.38 8.93
N ALA A 206 -5.67 9.66 10.24
CA ALA A 206 -6.78 9.87 11.17
C ALA A 206 -7.68 11.08 10.85
N GLN A 207 -7.24 11.98 9.97
CA GLN A 207 -8.04 13.11 9.45
C GLN A 207 -8.78 12.77 8.13
N GLY A 208 -8.91 11.47 7.78
CA GLY A 208 -9.50 11.03 6.50
C GLY A 208 -8.62 11.36 5.30
N VAL A 209 -7.31 11.12 5.42
CA VAL A 209 -6.28 11.52 4.45
C VAL A 209 -5.57 10.28 3.89
N SER A 210 -5.29 10.29 2.58
CA SER A 210 -4.52 9.24 1.92
C SER A 210 -3.02 9.43 2.16
N VAL A 211 -2.33 8.39 2.63
CA VAL A 211 -0.87 8.40 2.88
C VAL A 211 -0.20 7.40 1.95
N LEU A 212 0.32 7.88 0.82
CA LEU A 212 0.87 7.05 -0.26
C LEU A 212 2.40 6.92 -0.15
N VAL A 213 2.87 5.72 0.20
CA VAL A 213 4.28 5.47 0.56
C VAL A 213 4.95 4.55 -0.47
N VAL A 214 6.07 5.00 -1.04
CA VAL A 214 6.73 4.28 -2.15
C VAL A 214 7.74 3.26 -1.65
N HIS A 215 7.58 2.02 -2.11
CA HIS A 215 8.53 0.93 -1.91
C HIS A 215 9.23 0.53 -3.23
N HIS A 216 10.54 0.28 -3.17
CA HIS A 216 11.33 -0.27 -4.28
C HIS A 216 11.57 -1.76 -4.06
N THR A 217 10.87 -2.61 -4.79
CA THR A 217 11.04 -4.08 -4.70
C THR A 217 12.38 -4.50 -5.30
N ARG A 218 12.95 -5.62 -4.80
CA ARG A 218 14.34 -6.04 -5.08
C ARG A 218 14.49 -7.33 -5.90
N LYS A 219 13.39 -7.93 -6.37
CA LYS A 219 13.41 -9.21 -7.11
C LYS A 219 12.49 -9.21 -8.35
N MET A 220 12.47 -10.36 -9.03
CA MET A 220 12.05 -10.57 -10.41
C MET A 220 10.54 -10.36 -10.64
N GLU A 221 10.14 -10.44 -11.91
CA GLU A 221 8.74 -10.61 -12.31
C GLU A 221 8.12 -11.83 -11.58
N SER A 222 6.90 -11.69 -11.09
CA SER A 222 6.05 -12.75 -10.53
C SER A 222 4.62 -12.50 -11.02
N ASP A 223 3.92 -13.60 -11.28
CA ASP A 223 2.54 -13.60 -11.79
C ASP A 223 1.53 -13.16 -10.71
N ASP A 224 1.91 -13.27 -9.42
CA ASP A 224 1.20 -12.62 -8.31
C ASP A 224 1.85 -11.27 -7.97
N PRO A 225 1.16 -10.13 -8.16
CA PRO A 225 1.65 -8.82 -7.73
C PRO A 225 1.93 -8.74 -6.23
N LEU A 226 1.23 -9.48 -5.37
CA LEU A 226 1.44 -9.50 -3.92
C LEU A 226 2.72 -10.23 -3.51
N GLU A 227 3.15 -11.24 -4.27
CA GLU A 227 4.46 -11.86 -4.04
C GLU A 227 5.61 -10.85 -4.19
N LEU A 228 5.48 -9.83 -5.03
CA LEU A 228 6.47 -8.75 -5.15
C LEU A 228 6.60 -7.93 -3.84
N VAL A 229 5.58 -7.99 -2.97
CA VAL A 229 5.51 -7.32 -1.66
C VAL A 229 5.73 -8.31 -0.49
N SER A 230 5.65 -9.62 -0.73
CA SER A 230 5.90 -10.69 0.27
C SER A 230 7.28 -10.61 0.93
N GLY A 231 8.29 -10.08 0.23
CA GLY A 231 9.61 -9.77 0.78
C GLY A 231 9.59 -8.72 1.91
N THR A 232 8.45 -8.10 2.17
CA THR A 232 8.18 -7.08 3.18
C THR A 232 6.81 -7.27 3.86
N LEU A 233 6.46 -8.52 4.23
CA LEU A 233 5.20 -8.85 4.94
C LEU A 233 4.88 -7.94 6.15
N GLY A 234 5.89 -7.42 6.84
CA GLY A 234 5.69 -6.47 7.95
C GLY A 234 5.15 -5.11 7.49
N LEU A 235 5.52 -4.64 6.30
CA LEU A 235 4.96 -3.41 5.71
C LEU A 235 3.53 -3.65 5.24
N SER A 236 3.28 -4.72 4.47
CA SER A 236 1.96 -4.98 3.89
C SER A 236 0.90 -5.32 4.93
N GLY A 237 1.26 -5.98 6.04
CA GLY A 237 0.37 -6.18 7.18
C GLY A 237 0.13 -4.92 8.03
N GLY A 238 0.95 -3.88 7.86
CA GLY A 238 0.90 -2.63 8.62
C GLY A 238 0.27 -1.45 7.88
N VAL A 239 -0.42 -1.68 6.76
CA VAL A 239 -1.09 -0.66 5.93
C VAL A 239 -2.53 -1.06 5.62
N ASP A 240 -3.31 -0.13 5.08
CA ASP A 240 -4.73 -0.29 4.76
C ASP A 240 -4.95 -0.67 3.28
N GLY A 241 -4.05 -0.22 2.40
CA GLY A 241 -4.03 -0.57 0.98
C GLY A 241 -2.64 -0.90 0.43
N ILE A 242 -2.60 -1.66 -0.67
CA ILE A 242 -1.39 -1.98 -1.41
C ILE A 242 -1.65 -1.71 -2.90
N MET A 243 -0.72 -0.97 -3.51
CA MET A 243 -0.69 -0.75 -4.96
C MET A 243 0.59 -1.37 -5.50
N VAL A 244 0.53 -2.11 -6.61
CA VAL A 244 1.71 -2.71 -7.24
C VAL A 244 1.77 -2.31 -8.70
N LEU A 245 2.71 -1.44 -9.04
CA LEU A 245 2.97 -1.05 -10.42
C LEU A 245 3.91 -2.06 -11.08
N GLN A 246 3.45 -2.70 -12.15
CA GLN A 246 4.20 -3.61 -13.00
C GLN A 246 4.34 -3.01 -14.41
N ARG A 247 5.55 -3.00 -14.98
CA ARG A 247 5.81 -2.57 -16.36
C ARG A 247 7.18 -3.06 -16.83
N SER A 248 7.19 -3.78 -17.95
CA SER A 248 8.42 -4.19 -18.63
C SER A 248 9.21 -2.96 -19.12
N ARG A 249 10.54 -3.02 -19.03
CA ARG A 249 11.41 -1.85 -19.26
C ARG A 249 11.31 -1.36 -20.71
N GLY A 250 10.83 -0.13 -20.89
CA GLY A 250 10.68 0.50 -22.21
C GLY A 250 9.36 0.22 -22.92
N ALA A 251 8.51 -0.67 -22.39
CA ALA A 251 7.16 -0.87 -22.92
C ALA A 251 6.33 0.42 -22.84
N GLY A 252 5.41 0.64 -23.78
CA GLY A 252 4.47 1.76 -23.74
C GLY A 252 3.39 1.63 -22.66
N ASP A 253 3.24 0.46 -22.06
CA ASP A 253 2.13 0.08 -21.20
C ASP A 253 2.61 -0.60 -19.91
N GLY A 254 1.70 -0.71 -18.93
CA GLY A 254 1.90 -1.41 -17.66
C GLY A 254 0.57 -1.81 -17.02
N GLN A 255 0.65 -2.40 -15.84
CA GLN A 255 -0.48 -2.76 -15.00
C GLN A 255 -0.29 -2.17 -13.60
N LEU A 256 -1.38 -1.73 -12.99
CA LEU A 256 -1.43 -1.28 -11.60
C LEU A 256 -2.40 -2.19 -10.86
N TYR A 257 -1.88 -3.12 -10.06
CA TYR A 257 -2.69 -3.88 -9.12
C TYR A 257 -3.05 -3.00 -7.92
N VAL A 258 -4.27 -3.11 -7.41
CA VAL A 258 -4.79 -2.38 -6.25
C VAL A 258 -5.61 -3.33 -5.38
N THR A 259 -5.36 -3.30 -4.06
CA THR A 259 -6.09 -4.02 -3.00
C THR A 259 -6.13 -3.13 -1.76
N GLY A 260 -7.15 -3.27 -0.91
CA GLY A 260 -7.26 -2.50 0.33
C GLY A 260 -8.58 -2.67 1.05
N ARG A 261 -8.57 -2.40 2.36
CA ARG A 261 -9.71 -2.63 3.28
C ARG A 261 -11.00 -1.95 2.83
N ASP A 262 -10.88 -0.75 2.27
CA ASP A 262 -11.99 0.11 1.85
C ASP A 262 -12.13 0.16 0.31
N ILE A 263 -11.52 -0.81 -0.40
CA ILE A 263 -11.51 -0.88 -1.87
C ILE A 263 -12.41 -2.03 -2.34
N GLU A 264 -13.70 -1.74 -2.55
CA GLU A 264 -14.71 -2.72 -3.00
C GLU A 264 -14.32 -3.47 -4.29
N ASN A 265 -13.58 -2.80 -5.17
CA ASN A 265 -13.19 -3.30 -6.50
C ASN A 265 -11.66 -3.39 -6.61
N GLU A 266 -11.08 -4.30 -5.83
CA GLU A 266 -9.68 -4.73 -5.98
C GLU A 266 -9.43 -5.26 -7.40
N GLY A 267 -8.21 -5.15 -7.93
CA GLY A 267 -7.89 -5.71 -9.24
C GLY A 267 -6.75 -5.03 -9.99
N ASN A 268 -6.61 -5.40 -11.26
CA ASN A 268 -5.58 -4.91 -12.17
C ASN A 268 -6.12 -3.82 -13.09
N TYR A 269 -5.54 -2.63 -13.01
CA TYR A 269 -5.85 -1.50 -13.88
C TYR A 269 -4.82 -1.44 -15.01
N ALA A 270 -5.26 -1.60 -16.26
CA ALA A 270 -4.36 -1.52 -17.42
C ALA A 270 -4.01 -0.05 -17.69
N LEU A 271 -2.72 0.28 -17.71
CA LEU A 271 -2.25 1.66 -17.88
C LEU A 271 -1.37 1.79 -19.14
N SER A 272 -1.53 2.90 -19.85
CA SER A 272 -0.58 3.39 -20.84
C SER A 272 0.32 4.47 -20.24
N PHE A 273 1.56 4.58 -20.73
CA PHE A 273 2.52 5.60 -20.32
C PHE A 273 3.04 6.38 -21.53
N ASP A 274 2.73 7.68 -21.59
CA ASP A 274 3.31 8.57 -22.59
C ASP A 274 4.78 8.85 -22.22
N ASN A 275 5.73 8.23 -22.92
CA ASN A 275 7.16 8.44 -22.69
C ASN A 275 7.64 9.88 -22.98
N ASN A 276 6.86 10.71 -23.67
CA ASN A 276 7.22 12.10 -23.96
C ASN A 276 6.85 13.05 -22.81
N ARG A 277 5.63 12.90 -22.27
CA ARG A 277 5.12 13.69 -21.13
C ARG A 277 5.45 13.11 -19.76
N GLY A 278 5.69 11.80 -19.70
CA GLY A 278 5.79 11.04 -18.46
C GLY A 278 4.45 10.77 -17.79
N ALA A 279 3.32 11.01 -18.48
CA ALA A 279 1.97 10.84 -17.94
C ALA A 279 1.51 9.38 -18.02
N TRP A 280 0.67 8.96 -17.06
CA TRP A 280 -0.02 7.67 -17.09
C TRP A 280 -1.51 7.87 -17.44
N GLY A 281 -2.07 6.96 -18.23
CA GLY A 281 -3.49 6.98 -18.61
C GLY A 281 -4.14 5.61 -18.45
N LEU A 282 -5.32 5.56 -17.83
CA LEU A 282 -6.10 4.33 -17.67
C LEU A 282 -6.68 3.90 -19.02
N LEU A 283 -6.44 2.64 -19.41
CA LEU A 283 -6.93 2.05 -20.67
C LEU A 283 -8.34 1.42 -20.54
N GLY A 284 -8.92 1.49 -19.34
CA GLY A 284 -10.19 0.89 -18.94
C GLY A 284 -10.01 -0.06 -17.75
N PRO A 285 -11.10 -0.40 -17.04
CA PRO A 285 -11.06 -1.47 -16.05
C PRO A 285 -10.78 -2.80 -16.76
N VAL A 286 -9.81 -3.57 -16.25
CA VAL A 286 -9.74 -5.00 -16.59
C VAL A 286 -10.64 -5.71 -15.59
N GLU A 287 -11.78 -6.21 -16.06
CA GLU A 287 -12.67 -7.05 -15.25
C GLU A 287 -11.87 -8.19 -14.62
N GLN A 288 -12.03 -8.40 -13.31
CA GLN A 288 -11.29 -9.42 -12.58
C GLN A 288 -11.47 -10.79 -13.23
N GLN A 289 -10.36 -11.48 -13.50
CA GLN A 289 -10.36 -12.94 -13.51
C GLN A 289 -9.10 -13.45 -12.80
N PRO A 290 -9.25 -14.33 -11.80
CA PRO A 290 -8.11 -15.05 -11.22
C PRO A 290 -7.62 -16.12 -12.20
N GLY A 291 -6.36 -16.01 -12.63
CA GLY A 291 -5.65 -17.06 -13.37
C GLY A 291 -5.27 -16.70 -14.81
N GLY A 292 -4.05 -17.12 -15.17
CA GLY A 292 -3.47 -17.04 -16.51
C GLY A 292 -2.75 -15.74 -16.82
N ASP A 293 -1.49 -15.83 -17.29
CA ASP A 293 -0.97 -14.81 -18.20
C ASP A 293 -1.79 -14.93 -19.48
N VAL A 294 -2.72 -14.00 -19.71
CA VAL A 294 -3.59 -14.00 -20.88
C VAL A 294 -2.78 -13.94 -22.19
N GLN A 295 -1.53 -13.47 -22.17
CA GLN A 295 -0.64 -13.53 -23.34
C GLN A 295 -0.16 -14.97 -23.60
N ALA A 296 0.22 -15.73 -22.57
CA ALA A 296 0.53 -17.16 -22.65
C ALA A 296 -0.70 -17.99 -23.05
N ASP A 297 -1.88 -17.73 -22.45
CA ASP A 297 -3.15 -18.39 -22.81
C ASP A 297 -3.46 -18.22 -24.31
N ILE A 298 -3.26 -17.02 -24.86
CA ILE A 298 -3.44 -16.74 -26.29
C ILE A 298 -2.40 -17.48 -27.14
N LEU A 299 -1.13 -17.55 -26.71
CA LEU A 299 -0.08 -18.26 -27.45
C LEU A 299 -0.29 -19.79 -27.45
N GLU A 300 -0.82 -20.35 -26.36
CA GLU A 300 -1.20 -21.77 -26.29
C GLU A 300 -2.45 -22.07 -27.11
N LEU A 301 -3.52 -21.28 -26.97
CA LEU A 301 -4.76 -21.45 -27.76
C LEU A 301 -4.51 -21.35 -29.27
N LEU A 302 -3.64 -20.44 -29.70
CA LEU A 302 -3.32 -20.23 -31.11
C LEU A 302 -2.24 -21.18 -31.65
N ARG A 303 -1.61 -22.01 -30.82
CA ARG A 303 -0.51 -22.92 -31.20
C ARG A 303 -0.91 -23.83 -32.38
N ASP A 304 -2.09 -24.45 -32.27
CA ASP A 304 -2.58 -25.45 -33.21
C ASP A 304 -3.74 -24.96 -34.10
N THR A 305 -4.37 -23.83 -33.77
CA THR A 305 -5.53 -23.31 -34.52
C THR A 305 -5.53 -21.77 -34.59
N PRO A 306 -5.30 -21.17 -35.77
CA PRO A 306 -5.43 -19.73 -35.97
C PRO A 306 -6.86 -19.22 -35.79
N MET A 307 -7.04 -18.14 -35.04
CA MET A 307 -8.37 -17.56 -34.72
C MET A 307 -8.39 -16.03 -34.88
N PRO A 308 -9.54 -15.41 -35.19
CA PRO A 308 -9.74 -13.97 -35.06
C PRO A 308 -9.95 -13.57 -33.58
N PRO A 309 -9.70 -12.30 -33.19
CA PRO A 309 -9.79 -11.84 -31.79
C PRO A 309 -11.14 -12.06 -31.10
N ALA A 310 -12.24 -12.16 -31.85
CA ALA A 310 -13.57 -12.46 -31.30
C ALA A 310 -13.75 -13.94 -30.92
N GLU A 311 -13.11 -14.88 -31.63
CA GLU A 311 -13.10 -16.30 -31.26
C GLU A 311 -12.13 -16.53 -30.10
N ILE A 312 -10.96 -15.88 -30.10
CA ILE A 312 -9.99 -15.91 -28.98
C ILE A 312 -10.65 -15.46 -27.68
N ALA A 313 -11.34 -14.31 -27.71
CA ALA A 313 -12.07 -13.78 -26.55
C ALA A 313 -13.12 -14.76 -26.02
N LYS A 314 -13.88 -15.40 -26.91
CA LYS A 314 -14.90 -16.40 -26.55
C LYS A 314 -14.30 -17.70 -26.02
N ALA A 315 -13.14 -18.11 -26.52
CA ALA A 315 -12.48 -19.37 -26.13
C ALA A 315 -11.78 -19.28 -24.77
N LEU A 316 -11.28 -18.09 -24.41
CA LEU A 316 -10.64 -17.81 -23.11
C LEU A 316 -11.59 -17.19 -22.07
N ASP A 317 -12.87 -17.00 -22.44
CA ASP A 317 -13.88 -16.26 -21.67
C ASP A 317 -13.42 -14.86 -21.19
N LYS A 318 -12.70 -14.13 -22.06
CA LYS A 318 -12.14 -12.79 -21.77
C LYS A 318 -12.89 -11.70 -22.53
N ASN A 319 -12.83 -10.46 -22.02
CA ASN A 319 -13.46 -9.30 -22.65
C ASN A 319 -12.96 -9.07 -24.11
N PRO A 320 -13.86 -9.01 -25.12
CA PRO A 320 -13.47 -8.88 -26.53
C PRO A 320 -12.71 -7.61 -26.90
N SER A 321 -12.85 -6.51 -26.14
CA SER A 321 -12.08 -5.28 -26.37
C SER A 321 -10.63 -5.45 -25.90
N THR A 322 -10.44 -6.01 -24.70
CA THR A 322 -9.12 -6.30 -24.12
C THR A 322 -8.32 -7.24 -25.00
N VAL A 323 -8.94 -8.33 -25.49
CA VAL A 323 -8.29 -9.29 -26.38
C VAL A 323 -7.92 -8.67 -27.74
N ARG A 324 -8.74 -7.77 -28.30
CA ARG A 324 -8.38 -7.06 -29.55
C ARG A 324 -7.14 -6.17 -29.38
N VAL A 325 -7.01 -5.48 -28.25
CA VAL A 325 -5.85 -4.63 -27.94
C VAL A 325 -4.61 -5.50 -27.71
N LEU A 326 -4.73 -6.57 -26.92
CA LEU A 326 -3.63 -7.48 -26.60
C LEU A 326 -3.12 -8.22 -27.85
N VAL A 327 -4.00 -8.81 -28.66
CA VAL A 327 -3.64 -9.51 -29.91
C VAL A 327 -2.99 -8.55 -30.92
N LYS A 328 -3.40 -7.27 -30.97
CA LYS A 328 -2.69 -6.25 -31.77
C LYS A 328 -1.27 -6.04 -31.24
N ARG A 329 -1.10 -5.79 -29.94
CA ARG A 329 0.21 -5.59 -29.30
C ARG A 329 1.14 -6.81 -29.49
N MET A 330 0.60 -8.03 -29.46
CA MET A 330 1.35 -9.25 -29.72
C MET A 330 1.83 -9.36 -31.19
N VAL A 331 1.11 -8.79 -32.16
CA VAL A 331 1.62 -8.64 -33.55
C VAL A 331 2.65 -7.52 -33.64
N ASP A 332 2.41 -6.37 -33.00
CA ASP A 332 3.36 -5.25 -32.97
C ASP A 332 4.71 -5.67 -32.32
N ASN A 333 4.68 -6.62 -31.37
CA ASN A 333 5.84 -7.23 -30.70
C ASN A 333 6.42 -8.48 -31.44
N GLY A 334 5.84 -8.92 -32.55
CA GLY A 334 6.31 -10.09 -33.31
C GLY A 334 6.12 -11.45 -32.64
N LEU A 335 5.22 -11.57 -31.66
CA LEU A 335 4.83 -12.84 -31.02
C LEU A 335 3.72 -13.56 -31.81
N LEU A 336 2.82 -12.79 -32.42
CA LEU A 336 1.82 -13.27 -33.37
C LEU A 336 2.06 -12.65 -34.75
N GLU A 337 1.56 -13.30 -35.79
CA GLU A 337 1.38 -12.69 -37.11
C GLU A 337 -0.10 -12.69 -37.52
N LYS A 338 -0.49 -11.68 -38.30
CA LYS A 338 -1.84 -11.58 -38.85
C LYS A 338 -1.87 -12.18 -40.25
N ARG A 339 -2.69 -13.22 -40.42
CA ARG A 339 -2.91 -13.92 -41.69
C ARG A 339 -3.82 -13.12 -42.63
N PHE A 340 -3.74 -13.42 -43.92
CA PHE A 340 -4.58 -12.82 -44.97
C PHE A 340 -6.09 -13.08 -44.78
N ASP A 341 -6.44 -14.22 -44.16
CA ASP A 341 -7.82 -14.58 -43.78
C ASP A 341 -8.36 -13.82 -42.55
N GLY A 342 -7.57 -12.90 -41.97
CA GLY A 342 -7.94 -12.09 -40.81
C GLY A 342 -7.74 -12.79 -39.46
N LYS A 343 -7.29 -14.05 -39.44
CA LYS A 343 -6.92 -14.79 -38.23
C LYS A 343 -5.49 -14.47 -37.78
N TYR A 344 -5.16 -14.84 -36.56
CA TYR A 344 -3.86 -14.62 -35.93
C TYR A 344 -3.24 -15.97 -35.54
N GLN A 345 -1.93 -16.10 -35.62
CA GLN A 345 -1.17 -17.31 -35.25
C GLN A 345 0.22 -16.96 -34.69
N PRO A 346 0.89 -17.83 -33.90
CA PRO A 346 2.20 -17.55 -33.34
C PRO A 346 3.32 -17.47 -34.39
N VAL A 347 4.29 -16.58 -34.16
CA VAL A 347 5.51 -16.50 -34.97
C VAL A 347 6.51 -17.55 -34.50
N PHE A 348 6.50 -18.71 -35.15
CA PHE A 348 7.49 -19.76 -34.90
C PHE A 348 8.85 -19.37 -35.51
N THR A 349 9.70 -18.69 -34.75
CA THR A 349 11.12 -18.54 -35.09
C THR A 349 11.80 -19.92 -35.07
N PRO A 350 12.35 -20.43 -36.19
CA PRO A 350 13.07 -21.70 -36.17
C PRO A 350 14.35 -21.54 -35.34
N SER A 351 14.50 -22.37 -34.31
CA SER A 351 15.72 -22.41 -33.50
C SER A 351 16.90 -22.88 -34.36
N THR A 352 17.79 -21.96 -34.73
CA THR A 352 18.98 -22.26 -35.52
C THR A 352 19.79 -23.39 -34.88
N PRO A 353 20.03 -24.52 -35.58
CA PRO A 353 20.90 -25.57 -35.06
C PRO A 353 22.30 -25.00 -34.82
N SER A 354 22.79 -25.12 -33.58
CA SER A 354 24.15 -24.71 -33.24
C SER A 354 25.14 -25.70 -33.86
N THR A 355 25.68 -25.35 -35.03
CA THR A 355 26.76 -26.13 -35.66
C THR A 355 27.94 -26.25 -34.69
N PRO A 356 28.39 -27.46 -34.31
CA PRO A 356 29.59 -27.60 -33.50
C PRO A 356 30.80 -27.18 -34.35
N PHE A 357 31.61 -26.25 -33.83
CA PHE A 357 32.91 -25.96 -34.41
C PHE A 357 33.81 -27.20 -34.27
N THR A 358 34.58 -27.48 -35.32
CA THR A 358 35.58 -28.57 -35.39
C THR A 358 36.99 -27.98 -35.36
#